data_AF-A0A3C0Y8M2-F1
#
_entry.id   AF-A0A3C0Y8M2-F1
#
_cell.length_a   1.000
_cell.length_b   1.000
_cell.length_c   1.000
_cell.angle_alpha   90.00
_cell.angle_beta   90.00
_cell.angle_gamma   90.00
#
_symmetry.space_group_name_H-M   'P 1'
#
loop_
_entity.id
_entity.type
_entity.pdbx_description
1 polymer ?
#
loop_
_entity_poly.entity_id
_entity_poly.type
_entity_poly.pdbx_seq_one_letter_code
_entity_poly.pdbx_strand_id
1 'polypeptide(L)'
;DNYAPQIDDAVQQITLTTGLPPLLVCHSMGGLAARAWLKRMKAEARVHHVVTIATPHRGTWLARFGHGHNSRQMRWLSDWQAQLDHEMPVDRHAMFTCWYSNCDNIVFPTSTATLPGADNRLVRGAAHVQLAFLPPVMNATLALLDGTLP
;
A
#
# COMPACT_ATOMS: atom_id res chain seq x y z
N ASP A 1 10.14 -8.73 -3.19
CA ASP A 1 10.63 -8.40 -1.83
C ASP A 1 12.01 -7.72 -1.84
N ASN A 2 12.73 -7.71 -2.97
CA ASN A 2 14.00 -6.99 -3.14
C ASN A 2 13.98 -5.50 -2.78
N TYR A 3 12.81 -4.87 -2.70
CA TYR A 3 12.66 -3.48 -2.25
C TYR A 3 12.79 -3.31 -0.73
N ALA A 4 12.62 -4.38 0.06
CA ALA A 4 12.58 -4.27 1.52
C ALA A 4 13.84 -3.63 2.12
N PRO A 5 15.08 -3.97 1.71
CA PRO A 5 16.26 -3.27 2.22
C PRO A 5 16.25 -1.77 1.91
N GLN A 6 15.90 -1.39 0.67
CA GLN A 6 15.85 0.03 0.27
C GLN A 6 14.80 0.83 1.05
N ILE A 7 13.62 0.22 1.31
CA ILE A 7 12.59 0.83 2.15
C ILE A 7 13.10 0.95 3.59
N ASP A 8 13.79 -0.07 4.10
CA ASP A 8 14.34 -0.05 5.45
C ASP A 8 15.34 1.09 5.66
N ASP A 9 16.29 1.23 4.73
CA ASP A 9 17.31 2.28 4.77
C ASP A 9 16.66 3.67 4.73
N ALA A 10 15.67 3.86 3.85
CA ALA A 10 14.95 5.13 3.75
C ALA A 10 14.16 5.47 5.04
N VAL A 11 13.49 4.49 5.63
CA VAL A 11 12.77 4.66 6.90
C VAL A 11 13.74 5.01 8.03
N GLN A 12 14.88 4.31 8.11
CA GLN A 12 15.91 4.61 9.10
C GLN A 12 16.47 6.02 8.91
N GLN A 13 16.82 6.40 7.69
CA GLN A 13 17.37 7.72 7.38
C GLN A 13 16.39 8.85 7.77
N ILE A 14 15.10 8.71 7.41
CA ILE A 14 14.09 9.71 7.77
C ILE A 14 13.94 9.77 9.29
N THR A 15 13.80 8.63 9.95
CA THR A 15 13.64 8.56 11.42
C THR A 15 14.82 9.18 12.14
N LEU A 16 16.06 8.93 11.70
CA LEU A 16 17.26 9.52 12.27
C LEU A 16 17.32 11.04 12.06
N THR A 17 16.81 11.53 10.93
CA THR A 17 16.85 12.95 10.57
C THR A 17 15.76 13.75 11.30
N THR A 18 14.56 13.18 11.45
CA THR A 18 13.39 13.89 11.99
C THR A 18 13.12 13.55 13.46
N GLY A 19 13.66 12.44 13.96
CA GLY A 19 13.31 11.87 15.27
C GLY A 19 11.91 11.23 15.32
N LEU A 20 11.22 11.10 14.17
CA LEU A 20 9.84 10.65 14.07
C LEU A 20 9.69 9.52 13.05
N PRO A 21 8.80 8.54 13.29
CA PRO A 21 8.50 7.51 12.31
C PRO A 21 7.80 8.15 11.08
N PRO A 22 8.16 7.75 9.84
CA PRO A 22 7.60 8.36 8.64
C PRO A 22 6.17 7.89 8.32
N LEU A 23 5.42 8.74 7.61
CA LEU A 23 4.24 8.34 6.84
C LEU A 23 4.69 7.71 5.51
N LEU A 24 4.31 6.46 5.26
CA LEU A 24 4.56 5.82 3.97
C LEU A 24 3.42 6.13 3.01
N VAL A 25 3.73 6.74 1.86
CA VAL A 25 2.76 6.95 0.77
C VAL A 25 3.18 6.09 -0.42
N CYS A 26 2.34 5.14 -0.79
CA CYS A 26 2.69 4.08 -1.71
C CYS A 26 1.69 4.00 -2.87
N HIS A 27 2.20 4.04 -4.10
CA HIS A 27 1.37 3.84 -5.30
C HIS A 27 1.55 2.43 -5.86
N SER A 28 0.45 1.80 -6.28
CA SER A 28 0.46 0.55 -7.04
C SER A 28 1.30 -0.55 -6.37
N MET A 29 2.30 -1.12 -7.06
CA MET A 29 3.24 -2.11 -6.52
C MET A 29 3.99 -1.63 -5.26
N GLY A 30 4.12 -0.32 -5.05
CA GLY A 30 4.74 0.25 -3.86
C GLY A 30 4.05 -0.18 -2.56
N GLY A 31 2.72 -0.32 -2.55
CA GLY A 31 2.01 -0.75 -1.35
C GLY A 31 2.24 -2.23 -1.02
N LEU A 32 2.42 -3.07 -2.05
CA LEU A 32 2.84 -4.47 -1.86
C LEU A 32 4.29 -4.55 -1.37
N ALA A 33 5.18 -3.69 -1.89
CA ALA A 33 6.55 -3.58 -1.42
C ALA A 33 6.61 -3.16 0.07
N ALA A 34 5.81 -2.18 0.47
CA ALA A 34 5.69 -1.76 1.86
C ALA A 34 5.16 -2.88 2.78
N ARG A 35 4.12 -3.62 2.37
CA ARG A 35 3.62 -4.78 3.13
C ARG A 35 4.67 -5.88 3.28
N ALA A 36 5.41 -6.16 2.21
CA ALA A 36 6.50 -7.14 2.24
C ALA A 36 7.64 -6.69 3.17
N TRP A 37 7.99 -5.41 3.16
CA TRP A 37 8.97 -4.82 4.07
C TRP A 37 8.51 -4.90 5.53
N LEU A 38 7.29 -4.44 5.84
CA LEU A 38 6.73 -4.51 7.19
C LEU A 38 6.78 -5.96 7.71
N LYS A 39 6.43 -6.95 6.88
CA LYS A 39 6.46 -8.36 7.28
C LYS A 39 7.89 -8.84 7.52
N ARG A 40 8.79 -8.60 6.58
CA ARG A 40 10.17 -9.08 6.63
C ARG A 40 10.91 -8.52 7.83
N MET A 41 10.69 -7.25 8.15
CA MET A 41 11.42 -6.53 9.17
C MET A 41 10.65 -6.35 10.49
N LYS A 42 9.41 -6.86 10.58
CA LYS A 42 8.50 -6.68 11.73
C LYS A 42 8.41 -5.20 12.14
N ALA A 43 8.10 -4.36 11.15
CA ALA A 43 8.35 -2.92 11.20
C ALA A 43 7.11 -2.06 11.55
N GLU A 44 6.06 -2.67 12.07
CA GLU A 44 4.79 -2.01 12.39
C GLU A 44 4.99 -0.78 13.29
N ALA A 45 5.88 -0.86 14.28
CA ALA A 45 6.18 0.25 15.20
C ALA A 45 7.13 1.31 14.61
N ARG A 46 7.62 1.14 13.37
CA ARG A 46 8.60 2.05 12.71
C ARG A 46 7.97 2.97 11.68
N VAL A 47 6.64 2.98 11.57
CA VAL A 47 5.89 3.87 10.69
C VAL A 47 4.84 4.61 11.48
N HIS A 48 4.56 5.85 11.08
CA HIS A 48 3.46 6.62 11.63
C HIS A 48 2.13 6.07 11.12
N HIS A 49 2.05 5.86 9.81
CA HIS A 49 0.88 5.30 9.12
C HIS A 49 1.28 4.85 7.71
N VAL A 50 0.44 4.05 7.05
CA VAL A 50 0.66 3.63 5.66
C VAL A 50 -0.52 4.01 4.79
N VAL A 51 -0.27 4.79 3.75
CA VAL A 51 -1.27 5.15 2.75
C VAL A 51 -0.94 4.43 1.46
N THR A 52 -1.90 3.66 0.96
CA THR A 52 -1.81 3.03 -0.35
C THR A 52 -2.75 3.72 -1.33
N ILE A 53 -2.27 3.94 -2.54
CA ILE A 53 -3.04 4.53 -3.64
C ILE A 53 -3.00 3.54 -4.80
N ALA A 54 -4.16 3.03 -5.18
CA ALA A 54 -4.29 2.06 -6.26
C ALA A 54 -3.42 0.79 -6.08
N THR A 55 -3.17 0.36 -4.84
CA THR A 55 -2.35 -0.84 -4.59
C THR A 55 -3.16 -2.12 -4.84
N PRO A 56 -2.67 -3.07 -5.65
CA PRO A 56 -3.33 -4.36 -5.85
C PRO A 56 -3.09 -5.30 -4.66
N HIS A 57 -3.68 -5.00 -3.50
CA HIS A 57 -3.46 -5.75 -2.24
C HIS A 57 -3.75 -7.26 -2.34
N ARG A 58 -4.69 -7.64 -3.22
CA ARG A 58 -5.06 -9.03 -3.51
C ARG A 58 -4.77 -9.40 -4.96
N GLY A 59 -3.96 -8.59 -5.64
CA GLY A 59 -3.50 -8.76 -7.00
C GLY A 59 -4.42 -8.07 -7.98
N THR A 60 -4.15 -8.27 -9.26
CA THR A 60 -5.02 -7.80 -10.34
C THR A 60 -5.20 -8.89 -11.38
N TRP A 61 -6.40 -8.94 -11.96
CA TRP A 61 -6.72 -9.81 -13.09
C TRP A 61 -5.74 -9.63 -14.25
N LEU A 62 -5.30 -8.39 -14.51
CA LEU A 62 -4.42 -8.04 -15.64
C LEU A 62 -3.03 -8.67 -15.54
N ALA A 63 -2.54 -8.91 -14.32
CA ALA A 63 -1.21 -9.46 -14.08
C ALA A 63 -1.04 -10.91 -14.59
N ARG A 64 -2.12 -11.57 -15.01
CA ARG A 64 -2.08 -12.88 -15.69
C ARG A 64 -1.24 -12.86 -16.98
N PHE A 65 -1.17 -11.72 -17.67
CA PHE A 65 -0.46 -11.58 -18.95
C PHE A 65 1.00 -11.16 -18.78
N GLY A 66 1.40 -10.76 -17.56
CA GLY A 66 2.76 -10.37 -17.25
C GLY A 66 3.64 -11.57 -16.91
N HIS A 67 4.86 -11.56 -17.45
CA HIS A 67 5.85 -12.63 -17.24
C HIS A 67 6.94 -12.26 -16.22
N GLY A 68 7.10 -10.97 -15.92
CA GLY A 68 8.10 -10.45 -14.98
C GLY A 68 7.82 -10.81 -13.51
N HIS A 69 8.85 -10.73 -12.67
CA HIS A 69 8.77 -11.09 -11.25
C HIS A 69 7.65 -10.35 -10.50
N ASN A 70 7.59 -9.02 -10.65
CA ASN A 70 6.56 -8.20 -10.01
C ASN A 70 5.15 -8.55 -10.53
N SER A 71 5.02 -8.85 -11.83
CA SER A 71 3.73 -9.31 -12.38
C SER A 71 3.29 -10.62 -11.74
N ARG A 72 4.20 -11.57 -11.50
CA ARG A 72 3.89 -12.83 -10.80
C ARG A 72 3.43 -12.59 -9.37
N GLN A 73 4.08 -11.66 -8.66
CA GLN A 73 3.66 -11.25 -7.30
C GLN A 73 2.27 -10.62 -7.31
N MET A 74 1.97 -9.76 -8.29
CA MET A 74 0.67 -9.10 -8.46
C MET A 74 -0.43 -9.97 -9.08
N ARG A 75 -0.19 -11.24 -9.40
CA ARG A 75 -1.25 -12.12 -9.92
C ARG A 75 -2.35 -12.28 -8.89
N TRP A 76 -3.59 -12.16 -9.34
CA TRP A 76 -4.76 -12.35 -8.49
C TRP A 76 -4.68 -13.68 -7.73
N LEU A 77 -4.82 -13.63 -6.39
CA LEU A 77 -4.74 -14.79 -5.48
C LEU A 77 -3.39 -15.53 -5.51
N SER A 78 -2.27 -14.83 -5.72
CA SER A 78 -0.95 -15.46 -5.61
C SER A 78 -0.61 -15.86 -4.18
N ASP A 79 0.06 -16.99 -4.01
CA ASP A 79 0.55 -17.47 -2.70
C ASP A 79 1.42 -16.44 -1.99
N TRP A 80 2.22 -15.70 -2.77
CA TRP A 80 3.06 -14.63 -2.25
C TRP A 80 2.25 -13.54 -1.53
N GLN A 81 1.08 -13.17 -2.07
CA GLN A 81 0.22 -12.19 -1.42
C GLN A 81 -0.49 -12.75 -0.19
N ALA A 82 -0.93 -14.02 -0.25
CA ALA A 82 -1.51 -14.70 0.90
C ALA A 82 -0.51 -14.75 2.08
N GLN A 83 0.79 -14.88 1.76
CA GLN A 83 1.84 -14.85 2.76
C GLN A 83 2.08 -13.48 3.38
N LEU A 84 1.65 -12.35 2.79
CA LEU A 84 1.95 -11.02 3.34
C LEU A 84 1.30 -10.78 4.72
N ASP A 85 0.20 -11.47 5.01
CA ASP A 85 -0.54 -11.35 6.27
C ASP A 85 -0.29 -12.54 7.22
N HIS A 86 0.39 -13.60 6.74
CA HIS A 86 0.71 -14.77 7.56
C HIS A 86 1.63 -14.40 8.73
N GLU A 87 1.27 -14.85 9.95
CA GLU A 87 1.94 -14.56 11.24
C GLU A 87 1.98 -13.08 11.64
N MET A 88 1.14 -12.24 11.02
CA MET A 88 1.05 -10.82 11.35
C MET A 88 -0.09 -10.56 12.35
N PRO A 89 -0.04 -9.47 13.13
CA PRO A 89 -1.13 -9.07 14.01
C PRO A 89 -2.47 -8.97 13.27
N VAL A 90 -3.55 -9.43 13.90
CA VAL A 90 -4.90 -9.49 13.31
C VAL A 90 -5.42 -8.12 12.92
N ASP A 91 -5.05 -7.10 13.68
CA ASP A 91 -5.43 -5.69 13.52
C ASP A 91 -4.42 -4.88 12.71
N ARG A 92 -3.38 -5.52 12.14
CA ARG A 92 -2.33 -4.82 11.39
C ARG A 92 -2.85 -3.88 10.31
N HIS A 93 -3.94 -4.23 9.65
CA HIS A 93 -4.52 -3.38 8.59
C HIS A 93 -5.11 -2.07 9.11
N ALA A 94 -5.33 -1.90 10.42
CA ALA A 94 -5.81 -0.66 11.01
C ALA A 94 -4.84 0.52 10.80
N MET A 95 -3.54 0.27 10.60
CA MET A 95 -2.55 1.30 10.26
C MET A 95 -2.54 1.71 8.78
N PHE A 96 -3.53 1.25 8.00
CA PHE A 96 -3.63 1.52 6.58
C PHE A 96 -4.81 2.42 6.23
N THR A 97 -4.56 3.39 5.34
CA THR A 97 -5.58 4.03 4.52
C THR A 97 -5.39 3.60 3.06
N CYS A 98 -6.42 3.02 2.46
CA CYS A 98 -6.39 2.49 1.10
C CYS A 98 -7.26 3.33 0.17
N TRP A 99 -6.66 4.16 -0.65
CA TRP A 99 -7.34 4.87 -1.74
C TRP A 99 -7.47 3.97 -2.97
N TYR A 100 -8.69 3.83 -3.46
CA TYR A 100 -8.98 2.98 -4.61
C TYR A 100 -10.04 3.59 -5.52
N SER A 101 -10.13 3.13 -6.77
CA SER A 101 -11.12 3.60 -7.72
C SER A 101 -11.90 2.48 -8.40
N ASN A 102 -13.19 2.74 -8.66
CA ASN A 102 -14.04 1.87 -9.46
C ASN A 102 -13.74 1.94 -10.97
N CYS A 103 -12.93 2.91 -11.41
CA CYS A 103 -12.48 3.04 -12.80
C CYS A 103 -10.97 2.82 -12.95
N ASP A 104 -10.34 2.16 -11.97
CA ASP A 104 -8.95 1.73 -12.10
C ASP A 104 -8.81 0.72 -13.24
N ASN A 105 -8.10 1.13 -14.30
CA ASN A 105 -7.89 0.36 -15.52
C ASN A 105 -6.74 -0.66 -15.42
N ILE A 106 -6.09 -0.76 -14.25
CA ILE A 106 -4.98 -1.68 -13.99
C ILE A 106 -5.30 -2.64 -12.85
N VAL A 107 -5.92 -2.17 -11.77
CA VAL A 107 -6.26 -2.95 -10.58
C VAL A 107 -7.74 -3.27 -10.56
N PHE A 108 -8.09 -4.46 -11.05
CA PHE A 108 -9.45 -4.96 -11.05
C PHE A 108 -9.51 -6.47 -10.77
N PRO A 109 -10.58 -6.97 -10.11
CA PRO A 109 -11.74 -6.21 -9.63
C PRO A 109 -11.41 -5.25 -8.49
N THR A 110 -12.16 -4.15 -8.38
CA THR A 110 -11.87 -3.02 -7.47
C THR A 110 -11.69 -3.43 -6.01
N SER A 111 -12.36 -4.48 -5.56
CA SER A 111 -12.23 -5.03 -4.19
C SER A 111 -10.84 -5.61 -3.88
N THR A 112 -9.99 -5.80 -4.89
CA THR A 112 -8.59 -6.22 -4.69
C THR A 112 -7.70 -5.09 -4.19
N ALA A 113 -8.17 -3.84 -4.28
CA ALA A 113 -7.46 -2.65 -3.83
C ALA A 113 -7.76 -2.26 -2.38
N THR A 114 -8.50 -3.08 -1.64
CA THR A 114 -8.88 -2.85 -0.24
C THR A 114 -8.25 -3.87 0.71
N LEU A 115 -8.08 -3.49 1.97
CA LEU A 115 -7.68 -4.38 3.06
C LEU A 115 -8.78 -4.46 4.13
N PRO A 116 -9.16 -5.66 4.61
CA PRO A 116 -10.10 -5.78 5.73
C PRO A 116 -9.53 -5.10 6.98
N GLY A 117 -10.33 -4.25 7.64
CA GLY A 117 -9.93 -3.51 8.84
C GLY A 117 -9.18 -2.20 8.58
N ALA A 118 -8.81 -1.91 7.33
CA ALA A 118 -8.23 -0.62 6.94
C ALA A 118 -9.31 0.44 6.70
N ASP A 119 -8.90 1.71 6.71
CA ASP A 119 -9.70 2.83 6.21
C ASP A 119 -9.68 2.81 4.67
N ASN A 120 -10.69 2.19 4.07
CA ASN A 120 -10.79 2.03 2.62
C ASN A 120 -11.63 3.16 2.01
N ARG A 121 -11.00 4.00 1.18
CA ARG A 121 -11.61 5.21 0.63
C ARG A 121 -11.76 5.14 -0.89
N LEU A 122 -13.01 5.12 -1.36
CA LEU A 122 -13.34 5.08 -2.78
C LEU A 122 -13.28 6.48 -3.42
N VAL A 123 -12.57 6.58 -4.54
CA VAL A 123 -12.67 7.70 -5.48
C VAL A 123 -13.33 7.22 -6.77
N ARG A 124 -14.43 7.87 -7.18
CA ARG A 124 -15.16 7.47 -8.38
C ARG A 124 -14.54 8.04 -9.64
N GLY A 125 -14.43 7.23 -10.69
CA GLY A 125 -14.09 7.73 -12.03
C GLY A 125 -12.63 8.07 -12.28
N ALA A 126 -11.71 7.59 -11.43
CA ALA A 126 -10.28 7.88 -11.58
C ALA A 126 -9.53 6.68 -12.18
N ALA A 127 -8.70 6.95 -13.19
CA ALA A 127 -7.76 5.95 -13.72
C ALA A 127 -6.60 5.68 -12.75
N HIS A 128 -5.90 4.56 -12.94
CA HIS A 128 -4.88 4.05 -12.01
C HIS A 128 -3.80 5.06 -11.61
N VAL A 129 -3.20 5.73 -12.61
CA VAL A 129 -2.14 6.73 -12.40
C VAL A 129 -2.75 8.05 -11.97
N GLN A 130 -3.87 8.45 -12.59
CA GLN A 130 -4.57 9.69 -12.28
C GLN A 130 -4.90 9.79 -10.78
N LEU A 131 -5.35 8.68 -10.17
CA LEU A 131 -5.72 8.63 -8.75
C LEU A 131 -4.62 9.16 -7.82
N ALA A 132 -3.34 8.88 -8.13
CA ALA A 132 -2.19 9.33 -7.33
C ALA A 132 -1.86 10.82 -7.45
N PHE A 133 -2.47 11.53 -8.41
CA PHE A 133 -2.23 12.95 -8.62
C PHE A 133 -3.48 13.80 -8.38
N LEU A 134 -4.60 13.20 -7.99
CA LEU A 134 -5.80 13.95 -7.66
C LEU A 134 -5.56 14.78 -6.39
N PRO A 135 -5.75 16.12 -6.43
CA PRO A 135 -5.54 16.97 -5.27
C PRO A 135 -6.33 16.53 -4.02
N PRO A 136 -7.61 16.08 -4.12
CA PRO A 136 -8.33 15.57 -2.95
C PRO A 136 -7.65 14.37 -2.28
N VAL A 137 -7.04 13.48 -3.04
CA VAL A 137 -6.33 12.29 -2.51
C VAL A 137 -5.03 12.72 -1.83
N MET A 138 -4.24 13.56 -2.50
CA MET A 138 -2.96 14.00 -1.95
C MET A 138 -3.12 14.88 -0.71
N ASN A 139 -4.06 15.84 -0.72
CA ASN A 139 -4.31 16.70 0.43
C ASN A 139 -4.80 15.88 1.64
N ALA A 140 -5.76 14.98 1.44
CA ALA A 140 -6.26 14.12 2.51
C ALA A 140 -5.21 13.11 3.01
N THR A 141 -4.27 12.70 2.15
CA THR A 141 -3.16 11.82 2.51
C THR A 141 -2.14 12.55 3.39
N LEU A 142 -1.75 13.77 3.01
CA LEU A 142 -0.79 14.57 3.76
C LEU A 142 -1.35 15.03 5.12
N ALA A 143 -2.66 15.30 5.19
CA ALA A 143 -3.33 15.66 6.45
C ALA A 143 -3.25 14.57 7.53
N LEU A 144 -2.98 13.31 7.17
CA LEU A 144 -2.78 12.23 8.14
C LEU A 144 -1.51 12.40 9.00
N LEU A 145 -0.57 13.27 8.60
CA LEU A 145 0.57 13.65 9.42
C LEU A 145 0.15 14.43 10.68
N ASP A 146 -0.96 15.18 10.60
CA ASP A 146 -1.39 16.08 11.68
C ASP A 146 -2.23 15.37 12.76
N GLY A 147 -2.34 14.03 12.70
CA GLY A 147 -3.04 13.23 13.70
C GLY A 147 -4.58 13.33 13.65
N THR A 148 -5.14 14.01 12.66
CA THR A 148 -6.59 14.06 12.44
C THR A 148 -7.01 12.98 11.46
N LEU A 149 -7.30 11.79 11.99
CA LEU A 149 -8.22 10.89 11.30
C LEU A 149 -9.61 11.55 11.37
N PRO A 150 -10.32 11.72 10.24
CA PRO A 150 -11.72 12.16 10.26
C PRO A 150 -12.63 11.16 10.97
#